data_AF-A0AAW5S9E9-F1
#
_entry.id   AF-A0AAW5S9E9-F1
#
_cell.length_a   1.000
_cell.length_b   1.000
_cell.length_c   1.000
_cell.angle_alpha   90.00
_cell.angle_beta   90.00
_cell.angle_gamma   90.00
#
_symmetry.space_group_name_H-M   'P 1'
#
loop_
_entity.id
_entity.type
_entity.pdbx_description
1 polymer ?
#
loop_
_entity_poly.entity_id
_entity_poly.type
_entity_poly.pdbx_seq_one_letter_code
_entity_poly.pdbx_strand_id
1 'polypeptide(L)'
;MDKRRKPNPAERRRDLCDAAIRLLADDGAKGLSHLKVDRKAGVPDGTTSFYFRTRSALLRAAAERLAELDLAELQEIADSSGPGPSPSRLSQVVAQAGADPQLYRTRARYELTLQATRDPALAAILQQATDAFTKLHREILVQLMPHGAQLDPAVVEDLSNVTLTFINGLLQRLVHGDRIVDSPEQLDGILSAIATGILKSPDKGRLTRTGGQAAAHRRAADSE
;
A
#
# COMPACT_ATOMS: atom_id res chain seq x y z
N MET A 1 9.11 41.39 -16.07
CA MET A 1 8.82 40.43 -17.17
C MET A 1 9.31 39.07 -16.71
N ASP A 2 8.39 38.25 -16.19
CA ASP A 2 8.70 36.94 -15.65
C ASP A 2 9.02 35.97 -16.80
N LYS A 3 10.24 35.41 -16.79
CA LYS A 3 10.71 34.46 -17.82
C LYS A 3 9.92 33.18 -17.62
N ARG A 4 8.83 33.02 -18.38
CA ARG A 4 8.00 31.82 -18.43
C ARG A 4 8.91 30.61 -18.72
N ARG A 5 9.35 29.92 -17.67
CA ARG A 5 10.21 28.73 -17.74
C ARG A 5 9.47 27.72 -18.62
N LYS A 6 10.11 27.22 -19.69
CA LYS A 6 9.53 26.17 -20.53
C LYS A 6 9.10 25.03 -19.58
N PRO A 7 7.82 24.60 -19.59
CA PRO A 7 7.38 23.53 -18.71
C PRO A 7 8.24 22.29 -18.95
N ASN A 8 8.86 21.76 -17.89
CA ASN A 8 9.61 20.51 -18.00
C ASN A 8 8.59 19.40 -18.35
N PRO A 9 8.75 18.66 -19.46
CA PRO A 9 7.80 17.62 -19.86
C PRO A 9 7.56 16.56 -18.78
N ALA A 10 8.59 16.21 -18.00
CA ALA A 10 8.48 15.26 -16.90
C ALA A 10 7.67 15.83 -15.72
N GLU A 11 7.88 17.11 -15.39
CA GLU A 11 7.11 17.81 -14.36
C GLU A 11 5.65 17.92 -14.77
N ARG A 12 5.38 18.31 -16.02
CA ARG A 12 4.02 18.37 -16.56
C ARG A 12 3.33 17.00 -16.47
N ARG A 13 4.02 15.92 -16.81
CA ARG A 13 3.49 14.56 -16.69
C ARG A 13 3.10 14.24 -15.25
N ARG A 14 3.93 14.61 -14.26
CA ARG A 14 3.61 14.44 -12.83
C ARG A 14 2.40 15.28 -12.40
N ASP A 15 2.32 16.55 -12.80
CA ASP A 15 1.18 17.42 -12.48
C ASP A 15 -0.16 16.81 -12.95
N LEU A 16 -0.17 16.26 -14.17
CA LEU A 16 -1.34 15.60 -14.73
C LEU A 16 -1.70 14.33 -13.96
N CYS A 17 -0.71 13.54 -13.54
CA CYS A 17 -0.95 12.37 -12.69
C CYS A 17 -1.45 12.76 -11.29
N ASP A 18 -0.90 13.81 -10.69
CA ASP A 18 -1.34 14.31 -9.38
C ASP A 18 -2.80 14.80 -9.44
N ALA A 19 -3.18 15.49 -10.53
CA ALA A 19 -4.56 15.86 -10.80
C ALA A 19 -5.47 14.63 -11.03
N ALA A 20 -4.98 13.60 -11.73
CA ALA A 20 -5.70 12.35 -11.92
C ALA A 20 -5.94 11.60 -10.60
N ILE A 21 -4.94 11.53 -9.71
CA ILE A 21 -5.09 10.93 -8.37
C ILE A 21 -6.13 11.69 -7.56
N ARG A 22 -6.13 13.03 -7.59
CA ARG A 22 -7.17 13.84 -6.94
C ARG A 22 -8.57 13.54 -7.49
N LEU A 23 -8.73 13.47 -8.81
CA LEU A 23 -10.02 13.14 -9.42
C LEU A 23 -10.49 11.72 -9.07
N LEU A 24 -9.57 10.75 -9.01
CA LEU A 24 -9.90 9.40 -8.56
C LEU A 24 -10.40 9.40 -7.11
N ALA A 25 -9.76 10.18 -6.24
CA ALA A 25 -10.16 10.28 -4.84
C ALA A 25 -11.50 11.01 -4.63
N ASP A 26 -11.75 12.06 -5.41
CA ASP A 26 -12.90 12.96 -5.24
C ASP A 26 -14.15 12.44 -6.00
N ASP A 27 -13.97 12.01 -7.26
CA ASP A 27 -15.06 11.68 -8.20
C ASP A 27 -15.13 10.17 -8.55
N GLY A 28 -14.20 9.36 -8.03
CA GLY A 28 -14.05 7.94 -8.37
C GLY A 28 -13.58 7.69 -9.80
N ALA A 29 -13.51 6.41 -10.21
CA ALA A 29 -13.04 6.02 -11.54
C ALA A 29 -13.86 6.65 -12.69
N LYS A 30 -15.18 6.80 -12.51
CA LYS A 30 -16.06 7.45 -13.52
C LYS A 30 -15.75 8.94 -13.68
N GLY A 31 -15.18 9.57 -12.66
CA GLY A 31 -14.70 10.94 -12.67
C GLY A 31 -13.47 11.18 -13.55
N LEU A 32 -12.73 10.13 -13.89
CA LEU A 32 -11.45 10.30 -14.60
C LEU A 32 -11.65 10.37 -16.13
N SER A 33 -11.42 11.57 -16.68
CA SER A 33 -11.30 11.83 -18.12
C SER A 33 -10.20 12.84 -18.40
N HIS A 34 -9.62 12.81 -19.60
CA HIS A 34 -8.56 13.75 -20.02
C HIS A 34 -8.96 15.22 -19.83
N LEU A 35 -10.17 15.59 -20.26
CA LEU A 35 -10.66 16.95 -20.13
C LEU A 35 -10.79 17.38 -18.65
N LYS A 36 -11.25 16.48 -17.78
CA LYS A 36 -11.32 16.78 -16.34
C LYS A 36 -9.93 16.91 -15.73
N VAL A 37 -8.97 16.08 -16.16
CA VAL A 37 -7.56 16.20 -15.72
C VAL A 37 -6.98 17.54 -16.17
N ASP A 38 -7.19 17.94 -17.43
CA ASP A 38 -6.72 19.22 -17.96
C ASP A 38 -7.23 20.39 -17.10
N ARG A 39 -8.53 20.39 -16.83
CA ARG A 39 -9.18 21.40 -15.99
C ARG A 39 -8.69 21.38 -14.55
N LYS A 40 -8.55 20.20 -13.93
CA LYS A 40 -8.04 20.05 -12.55
C LYS A 40 -6.58 20.48 -12.43
N ALA A 41 -5.77 20.24 -13.46
CA ALA A 41 -4.36 20.65 -13.53
C ALA A 41 -4.17 22.10 -14.00
N GLY A 42 -5.23 22.81 -14.41
CA GLY A 42 -5.16 24.19 -14.90
C GLY A 42 -4.38 24.34 -16.21
N VAL A 43 -4.42 23.33 -17.08
CA VAL A 43 -3.72 23.30 -18.37
C VAL A 43 -4.71 23.39 -19.55
N PRO A 44 -4.26 23.75 -20.77
CA PRO A 44 -5.13 23.78 -21.93
C PRO A 44 -5.77 22.42 -22.23
N ASP A 45 -7.02 22.44 -22.69
CA ASP A 45 -7.74 21.25 -23.15
C ASP A 45 -6.93 20.48 -24.20
N GLY A 46 -6.82 19.16 -24.03
CA GLY A 46 -6.06 18.26 -24.90
C GLY A 46 -4.63 17.99 -24.42
N THR A 47 -4.14 18.70 -23.38
CA THR A 47 -2.79 18.47 -22.83
C THR A 47 -2.65 17.05 -22.31
N THR A 48 -3.61 16.55 -21.54
CA THR A 48 -3.57 15.19 -20.98
C THR A 48 -3.56 14.15 -22.10
N SER A 49 -4.34 14.36 -23.16
CA SER A 49 -4.41 13.43 -24.31
C SER A 49 -3.10 13.37 -25.08
N PHE A 50 -2.34 14.47 -25.11
CA PHE A 50 -0.99 14.51 -25.66
C PHE A 50 -0.02 13.62 -24.87
N TYR A 51 -0.09 13.60 -23.53
CA TYR A 51 0.78 12.76 -22.68
C TYR A 51 0.30 11.31 -22.51
N PHE A 52 -1.01 11.09 -22.55
CA PHE A 52 -1.65 9.81 -22.28
C PHE A 52 -2.74 9.54 -23.31
N ARG A 53 -2.42 8.82 -24.37
CA ARG A 53 -3.36 8.65 -25.51
C ARG A 53 -4.67 7.94 -25.16
N THR A 54 -4.70 7.13 -24.10
CA THR A 54 -5.88 6.36 -23.69
C THR A 54 -6.16 6.53 -22.20
N ARG A 55 -7.40 6.25 -21.78
CA ARG A 55 -7.78 6.26 -20.36
C ARG A 55 -7.00 5.22 -19.55
N SER A 56 -6.72 4.05 -20.13
CA SER A 56 -5.88 3.01 -19.49
C SER A 56 -4.44 3.52 -19.29
N ALA A 57 -3.85 4.22 -20.28
CA ALA A 57 -2.52 4.81 -20.12
C ALA A 57 -2.48 5.87 -19.00
N LEU A 58 -3.54 6.67 -18.86
CA LEU A 58 -3.68 7.64 -17.77
C LEU A 58 -3.83 6.95 -16.40
N LEU A 59 -4.62 5.89 -16.29
CA LEU A 59 -4.78 5.11 -15.05
C LEU A 59 -3.45 4.49 -14.59
N ARG A 60 -2.71 3.87 -15.52
CA ARG A 60 -1.41 3.26 -15.23
C ARG A 60 -0.40 4.31 -14.75
N ALA A 61 -0.34 5.46 -15.41
CA ALA A 61 0.54 6.54 -15.00
C ALA A 61 0.14 7.18 -13.65
N ALA A 62 -1.16 7.24 -13.35
CA ALA A 62 -1.63 7.66 -12.04
C ALA A 62 -1.23 6.64 -10.95
N ALA A 63 -1.26 5.34 -11.25
CA ALA A 63 -0.80 4.29 -10.34
C ALA A 63 0.71 4.32 -10.11
N GLU A 64 1.51 4.53 -11.17
CA GLU A 64 2.97 4.75 -11.06
C GLU A 64 3.25 5.97 -10.16
N ARG A 65 2.57 7.09 -10.41
CA ARG A 65 2.73 8.31 -9.61
C ARG A 65 2.32 8.10 -8.14
N LEU A 66 1.23 7.35 -7.90
CA LEU A 66 0.80 7.03 -6.56
C LEU A 66 1.87 6.21 -5.82
N ALA A 67 2.45 5.20 -6.47
CA ALA A 67 3.53 4.40 -5.91
C ALA A 67 4.79 5.24 -5.61
N GLU A 68 5.15 6.20 -6.47
CA GLU A 68 6.24 7.15 -6.21
C GLU A 68 5.99 7.98 -4.95
N LEU A 69 4.76 8.49 -4.79
CA LEU A 69 4.36 9.30 -3.64
C LEU A 69 4.38 8.49 -2.34
N ASP A 70 3.90 7.25 -2.39
CA ASP A 70 3.93 6.34 -1.25
C ASP A 70 5.36 6.01 -0.84
N LEU A 71 6.25 5.74 -1.80
CA LEU A 71 7.66 5.46 -1.54
C LEU A 71 8.37 6.66 -0.91
N ALA A 72 8.11 7.87 -1.41
CA ALA A 72 8.68 9.09 -0.83
C ALA A 72 8.22 9.30 0.63
N GLU A 73 6.95 9.05 0.92
CA GLU A 73 6.39 9.13 2.29
C GLU A 73 7.04 8.09 3.22
N LEU A 74 7.25 6.86 2.74
CA LEU A 74 7.99 5.84 3.49
C LEU A 74 9.42 6.29 3.82
N GLN A 75 10.10 6.97 2.88
CA GLN A 75 11.46 7.49 3.07
C GLN A 75 11.49 8.65 4.08
N GLU A 76 10.56 9.60 3.98
CA GLU A 76 10.46 10.73 4.93
C GLU A 76 10.23 10.26 6.37
N ILE A 77 9.40 9.23 6.57
CA ILE A 77 9.18 8.62 7.89
C ILE A 77 10.43 7.89 8.39
N ALA A 78 11.17 7.24 7.50
CA ALA A 78 12.44 6.62 7.86
C ALA A 78 13.49 7.63 8.32
N ASP A 79 13.57 8.79 7.65
CA ASP A 79 14.54 9.85 7.95
C ASP A 79 14.19 10.65 9.22
N SER A 80 12.91 10.73 9.58
CA SER A 80 12.42 11.45 10.78
C SER A 80 12.46 10.64 12.08
N SER A 81 12.84 9.37 12.01
CA SER A 81 12.93 8.47 13.18
C SER A 81 14.12 8.84 14.08
N GLY A 82 13.89 9.67 15.11
CA GLY A 82 14.88 10.02 16.13
C GLY A 82 15.05 8.98 17.26
N PRO A 83 16.08 9.10 18.11
CA PRO A 83 16.29 8.20 19.24
C PRO A 83 15.24 8.43 20.35
N GLY A 84 14.39 7.43 20.62
CA GLY A 84 13.38 7.44 21.68
C GLY A 84 12.31 6.35 21.48
N PRO A 85 11.46 6.07 22.49
CA PRO A 85 10.30 5.20 22.31
C PRO A 85 9.29 5.91 21.40
N SER A 86 9.32 5.56 20.12
CA SER A 86 8.37 6.02 19.11
C SER A 86 7.58 4.83 18.58
N PRO A 87 6.30 5.03 18.18
CA PRO A 87 5.57 4.00 17.48
C PRO A 87 6.33 3.57 16.22
N SER A 88 6.15 2.32 15.81
CA SER A 88 6.83 1.76 14.66
C SER A 88 6.56 2.58 13.41
N ARG A 89 7.53 2.63 12.49
CA ARG A 89 7.39 3.34 11.20
C ARG A 89 6.14 2.86 10.45
N LEU A 90 5.83 1.57 10.54
CA LEU A 90 4.66 0.96 9.93
C LEU A 90 3.37 1.61 10.47
N SER A 91 3.26 1.72 11.79
CA SER A 91 2.07 2.30 12.42
C SER A 91 1.92 3.78 12.15
N GLN A 92 3.04 4.51 12.03
CA GLN A 92 3.04 5.91 11.59
C GLN A 92 2.53 6.06 10.15
N VAL A 93 3.03 5.23 9.22
CA VAL A 93 2.58 5.21 7.81
C VAL A 93 1.09 4.91 7.72
N VAL A 94 0.61 3.89 8.43
CA VAL A 94 -0.81 3.51 8.40
C VAL A 94 -1.70 4.61 8.97
N ALA A 95 -1.28 5.26 10.06
CA ALA A 95 -2.01 6.37 10.65
C ALA A 95 -2.09 7.57 9.70
N GLN A 96 -0.98 7.96 9.05
CA GLN A 96 -0.97 9.04 8.07
C GLN A 96 -1.85 8.70 6.86
N ALA A 97 -1.73 7.49 6.30
CA ALA A 97 -2.53 7.04 5.16
C ALA A 97 -4.06 7.05 5.42
N GLY A 98 -4.46 6.95 6.70
CA GLY A 98 -5.85 7.00 7.16
C GLY A 98 -6.36 8.38 7.57
N ALA A 99 -5.52 9.41 7.50
CA ALA A 99 -5.83 10.78 7.93
C ALA A 99 -5.63 11.78 6.78
N ASP A 100 -6.28 12.94 6.89
CA ASP A 100 -5.97 14.06 6.00
C ASP A 100 -4.59 14.64 6.36
N PRO A 101 -3.80 15.09 5.37
CA PRO A 101 -4.14 15.21 3.95
C PRO A 101 -3.89 13.97 3.08
N GLN A 102 -3.48 12.81 3.59
CA GLN A 102 -3.08 11.64 2.78
C GLN A 102 -4.23 10.69 2.41
N LEU A 103 -5.39 10.79 3.10
CA LEU A 103 -6.54 9.93 2.86
C LEU A 103 -7.01 9.88 1.40
N TYR A 104 -6.83 10.96 0.63
CA TYR A 104 -7.16 10.97 -0.80
C TYR A 104 -6.33 9.94 -1.60
N ARG A 105 -5.06 9.70 -1.24
CA ARG A 105 -4.21 8.69 -1.89
C ARG A 105 -4.76 7.29 -1.66
N THR A 106 -5.19 7.00 -0.43
CA THR A 106 -5.82 5.73 -0.07
C THR A 106 -7.13 5.51 -0.84
N ARG A 107 -7.98 6.55 -0.95
CA ARG A 107 -9.21 6.51 -1.79
C ARG A 107 -8.89 6.23 -3.26
N ALA A 108 -7.95 6.96 -3.84
CA ALA A 108 -7.52 6.76 -5.22
C ALA A 108 -6.96 5.35 -5.46
N ARG A 109 -6.22 4.80 -4.49
CA ARG A 109 -5.68 3.42 -4.53
C ARG A 109 -6.80 2.40 -4.68
N TYR A 110 -7.86 2.50 -3.89
CA TYR A 110 -8.99 1.56 -3.98
C TYR A 110 -9.72 1.65 -5.32
N GLU A 111 -9.91 2.85 -5.87
CA GLU A 111 -10.46 3.02 -7.22
C GLU A 111 -9.58 2.34 -8.28
N LEU A 112 -8.26 2.51 -8.19
CA LEU A 112 -7.29 1.86 -9.09
C LEU A 112 -7.31 0.34 -8.94
N THR A 113 -7.38 -0.19 -7.71
CA THR A 113 -7.48 -1.64 -7.45
C THR A 113 -8.72 -2.24 -8.10
N LEU A 114 -9.87 -1.55 -8.04
CA LEU A 114 -11.08 -2.00 -8.73
C LEU A 114 -10.91 -2.01 -10.26
N GLN A 115 -10.20 -1.04 -10.83
CA GLN A 115 -9.91 -1.02 -12.27
C GLN A 115 -8.92 -2.12 -12.69
N ALA A 116 -7.95 -2.44 -11.83
CA ALA A 116 -6.88 -3.42 -12.10
C ALA A 116 -7.42 -4.82 -12.43
N THR A 117 -8.60 -5.18 -11.92
CA THR A 117 -9.29 -6.45 -12.22
C THR A 117 -9.50 -6.71 -13.71
N ARG A 118 -9.48 -5.66 -14.55
CA ARG A 118 -9.69 -5.73 -16.01
C ARG A 118 -8.48 -5.26 -16.82
N ASP A 119 -7.39 -4.88 -16.16
CA ASP A 119 -6.17 -4.37 -16.81
C ASP A 119 -4.92 -4.99 -16.14
N PRO A 120 -4.38 -6.10 -16.68
CA PRO A 120 -3.25 -6.82 -16.09
C PRO A 120 -1.99 -5.96 -15.91
N ALA A 121 -1.77 -4.96 -16.77
CA ALA A 121 -0.62 -4.08 -16.65
C ALA A 121 -0.80 -3.10 -15.47
N LEU A 122 -2.03 -2.62 -15.23
CA LEU A 122 -2.32 -1.84 -14.02
C LEU A 122 -2.19 -2.71 -12.76
N ALA A 123 -2.65 -3.96 -12.80
CA ALA A 123 -2.48 -4.90 -11.69
C ALA A 123 -0.99 -5.12 -11.35
N ALA A 124 -0.13 -5.28 -12.36
CA ALA A 124 1.31 -5.42 -12.17
C ALA A 124 1.95 -4.18 -11.49
N ILE A 125 1.54 -2.96 -11.86
CA ILE A 125 2.03 -1.72 -11.23
C ILE A 125 1.63 -1.69 -9.74
N LEU A 126 0.37 -1.98 -9.43
CA LEU A 126 -0.11 -2.00 -8.03
C LEU A 126 0.55 -3.11 -7.21
N GLN A 127 0.82 -4.27 -7.81
CA GLN A 127 1.51 -5.37 -7.15
C GLN A 127 2.95 -4.98 -6.79
N GLN A 128 3.69 -4.35 -7.72
CA GLN A 128 5.05 -3.88 -7.44
C GLN A 128 5.09 -2.87 -6.29
N ALA A 129 4.11 -1.96 -6.22
CA ALA A 129 3.98 -1.03 -5.09
C ALA A 129 3.69 -1.75 -3.77
N THR A 130 2.83 -2.78 -3.82
CA THR A 130 2.47 -3.61 -2.65
C THR A 130 3.66 -4.43 -2.15
N ASP A 131 4.51 -4.94 -3.04
CA ASP A 131 5.69 -5.73 -2.68
C ASP A 131 6.71 -4.90 -1.87
N ALA A 132 6.90 -3.64 -2.25
CA ALA A 132 7.76 -2.71 -1.51
C ALA A 132 7.23 -2.46 -0.08
N PHE A 133 5.92 -2.22 0.06
CA PHE A 133 5.28 -2.06 1.37
C PHE A 133 5.36 -3.34 2.21
N THR A 134 5.13 -4.50 1.59
CA THR A 134 5.18 -5.82 2.25
C THR A 134 6.58 -6.11 2.79
N LYS A 135 7.63 -5.74 2.06
CA LYS A 135 9.00 -5.88 2.53
C LYS A 135 9.26 -5.05 3.79
N LEU A 136 8.90 -3.76 3.77
CA LEU A 136 9.06 -2.87 4.92
C LEU A 136 8.27 -3.38 6.13
N HIS A 137 7.01 -3.77 5.91
CA HIS A 137 6.14 -4.33 6.93
C HIS A 137 6.77 -5.55 7.61
N ARG A 138 7.35 -6.47 6.84
CA ARG A 138 8.03 -7.66 7.35
C ARG A 138 9.24 -7.31 8.22
N GLU A 139 10.08 -6.39 7.77
CA GLU A 139 11.27 -5.95 8.50
C GLU A 139 10.88 -5.35 9.87
N ILE A 140 9.83 -4.54 9.89
CA ILE A 140 9.34 -3.91 11.12
C ILE A 140 8.69 -4.94 12.05
N LEU A 141 7.91 -5.88 11.51
CA LEU A 141 7.29 -6.93 12.31
C LEU A 141 8.34 -7.78 13.04
N VAL A 142 9.44 -8.12 12.36
CA VAL A 142 10.58 -8.82 12.98
C VAL A 142 11.21 -8.01 14.11
N GLN A 143 11.32 -6.68 13.96
CA GLN A 143 11.88 -5.80 14.98
C GLN A 143 10.95 -5.61 16.19
N LEU A 144 9.63 -5.62 15.98
CA LEU A 144 8.64 -5.49 17.05
C LEU A 144 8.51 -6.73 17.92
N MET A 145 8.91 -7.90 17.41
CA MET A 145 8.74 -9.17 18.09
C MET A 145 9.96 -9.57 18.94
N PRO A 146 9.77 -10.01 20.19
CA PRO A 146 10.85 -10.62 20.97
C PRO A 146 11.43 -11.82 20.22
N HIS A 147 12.76 -11.83 20.04
CA HIS A 147 13.47 -12.85 19.25
C HIS A 147 12.96 -13.02 17.81
N GLY A 148 12.33 -12.00 17.21
CA GLY A 148 11.78 -12.08 15.86
C GLY A 148 12.80 -12.50 14.80
N ALA A 149 14.07 -12.09 14.96
CA ALA A 149 15.17 -12.45 14.06
C ALA A 149 15.51 -13.96 14.08
N GLN A 150 15.00 -14.72 15.06
CA GLN A 150 15.23 -16.16 15.21
C GLN A 150 14.05 -17.00 14.69
N LEU A 151 12.97 -16.36 14.24
CA LEU A 151 11.80 -17.06 13.71
C LEU A 151 12.10 -17.68 12.33
N ASP A 152 11.46 -18.82 12.07
CA ASP A 152 11.49 -19.45 10.75
C ASP A 152 10.91 -18.47 9.70
N PRO A 153 11.56 -18.29 8.54
CA PRO A 153 11.07 -17.42 7.47
C PRO A 153 9.61 -17.68 7.07
N ALA A 154 9.14 -18.93 7.13
CA ALA A 154 7.76 -19.31 6.87
C ALA A 154 6.77 -18.72 7.88
N VAL A 155 7.18 -18.67 9.15
CA VAL A 155 6.37 -18.09 10.24
C VAL A 155 6.32 -16.58 10.09
N VAL A 156 7.45 -15.95 9.74
CA VAL A 156 7.51 -14.50 9.46
C VAL A 156 6.62 -14.13 8.27
N GLU A 157 6.59 -14.98 7.23
CA GLU A 157 5.72 -14.82 6.07
C GLU A 157 4.24 -14.89 6.47
N ASP A 158 3.84 -15.89 7.25
CA ASP A 158 2.45 -16.05 7.72
C ASP A 158 2.02 -14.88 8.61
N LEU A 159 2.85 -14.49 9.57
CA LEU A 159 2.62 -13.33 10.42
C LEU A 159 2.47 -12.08 9.58
N SER A 160 3.36 -11.88 8.60
CA SER A 160 3.32 -10.73 7.71
C SER A 160 2.02 -10.69 6.89
N ASN A 161 1.56 -11.84 6.39
CA ASN A 161 0.32 -11.89 5.60
C ASN A 161 -0.91 -11.56 6.46
N VAL A 162 -0.97 -12.08 7.69
CA VAL A 162 -2.11 -11.83 8.58
C VAL A 162 -2.17 -10.37 9.03
N THR A 163 -1.04 -9.82 9.49
CA THR A 163 -1.03 -8.41 9.95
C THR A 163 -1.21 -7.44 8.80
N LEU A 164 -0.68 -7.73 7.60
CA LEU A 164 -0.96 -6.92 6.41
C LEU A 164 -2.44 -6.97 6.01
N THR A 165 -3.08 -8.13 6.12
CA THR A 165 -4.53 -8.26 5.89
C THR A 165 -5.34 -7.42 6.87
N PHE A 166 -4.94 -7.42 8.15
CA PHE A 166 -5.53 -6.54 9.16
C PHE A 166 -5.37 -5.05 8.81
N ILE A 167 -4.16 -4.63 8.42
CA ILE A 167 -3.88 -3.24 8.00
C ILE A 167 -4.71 -2.84 6.79
N ASN A 168 -4.81 -3.71 5.78
CA ASN A 168 -5.63 -3.44 4.60
C ASN A 168 -7.12 -3.26 4.95
N GLY A 169 -7.64 -4.10 5.86
CA GLY A 169 -8.99 -3.96 6.39
C GLY A 169 -9.17 -2.67 7.19
N LEU A 170 -8.17 -2.30 8.00
CA LEU A 170 -8.17 -1.06 8.76
C LEU A 170 -8.21 0.16 7.83
N LEU A 171 -7.32 0.24 6.83
CA LEU A 171 -7.29 1.32 5.85
C LEU A 171 -8.61 1.44 5.07
N GLN A 172 -9.25 0.31 4.76
CA GLN A 172 -10.55 0.29 4.09
C GLN A 172 -11.63 0.93 4.96
N ARG A 173 -11.62 0.63 6.28
CA ARG A 173 -12.56 1.23 7.25
C ARG A 173 -12.37 2.73 7.39
N LEU A 174 -11.11 3.18 7.44
CA LEU A 174 -10.76 4.60 7.53
C LEU A 174 -11.27 5.40 6.33
N VAL A 175 -11.29 4.82 5.12
CA VAL A 175 -11.79 5.50 3.91
C VAL A 175 -13.25 5.93 4.01
N HIS A 176 -14.09 5.13 4.68
CA HIS A 176 -15.51 5.43 4.90
C HIS A 176 -15.80 5.96 6.32
N GLY A 177 -14.77 6.48 7.01
CA GLY A 177 -14.89 7.19 8.28
C GLY A 177 -15.07 6.31 9.52
N ASP A 178 -14.91 4.99 9.39
CA ASP A 178 -14.99 4.07 10.51
C ASP A 178 -13.60 3.92 11.15
N ARG A 179 -13.40 4.68 12.24
CA ARG A 179 -12.15 4.69 13.01
C ARG A 179 -12.28 3.76 14.21
N ILE A 180 -11.47 2.69 14.19
CA ILE A 180 -11.35 1.73 15.30
C ILE A 180 -9.97 1.77 15.99
N VAL A 181 -9.01 2.47 15.38
CA VAL A 181 -7.66 2.66 15.92
C VAL A 181 -7.38 4.16 15.88
N ASP A 182 -7.10 4.72 17.05
CA ASP A 182 -7.02 6.16 17.29
C ASP A 182 -5.58 6.68 17.32
N SER A 183 -4.59 5.79 17.49
CA SER A 183 -3.17 6.17 17.50
C SER A 183 -2.23 5.12 16.92
N PRO A 184 -1.04 5.52 16.44
CA PRO A 184 0.01 4.59 16.02
C PRO A 184 0.44 3.59 17.11
N GLU A 185 0.47 4.00 18.37
CA GLU A 185 0.84 3.14 19.51
C GLU A 185 -0.21 2.05 19.75
N GLN A 186 -1.49 2.39 19.58
CA GLN A 186 -2.56 1.40 19.66
C GLN A 186 -2.44 0.39 18.52
N LEU A 187 -2.07 0.82 17.31
CA LEU A 187 -1.81 -0.07 16.18
C LEU A 187 -0.66 -1.02 16.49
N ASP A 188 0.47 -0.53 17.01
CA ASP A 188 1.60 -1.39 17.43
C ASP A 188 1.18 -2.44 18.47
N GLY A 189 0.38 -2.02 19.45
CA GLY A 189 -0.17 -2.93 20.46
C GLY A 189 -1.04 -4.03 19.85
N ILE A 190 -1.90 -3.70 18.89
CA ILE A 190 -2.75 -4.67 18.18
C ILE A 190 -1.89 -5.63 17.33
N LEU A 191 -0.94 -5.10 16.56
CA LEU A 191 -0.05 -5.91 15.72
C LEU A 191 0.78 -6.88 16.57
N SER A 192 1.32 -6.40 17.69
CA SER A 192 2.06 -7.22 18.66
C SER A 192 1.19 -8.30 19.30
N ALA A 193 -0.07 -7.96 19.65
CA ALA A 193 -1.02 -8.92 20.20
C ALA A 193 -1.41 -10.01 19.19
N ILE A 194 -1.68 -9.65 17.94
CA ILE A 194 -1.94 -10.59 16.84
C ILE A 194 -0.75 -11.54 16.67
N ALA A 195 0.47 -10.98 16.53
CA ALA A 195 1.66 -11.78 16.30
C ALA A 195 1.97 -12.71 17.48
N THR A 196 1.87 -12.22 18.71
CA THR A 196 2.05 -13.01 19.93
C THR A 196 1.02 -14.13 20.03
N GLY A 197 -0.25 -13.85 19.73
CA GLY A 197 -1.31 -14.84 19.73
C GLY A 197 -1.07 -15.97 18.72
N ILE A 198 -0.66 -15.61 17.50
CA ILE A 198 -0.32 -16.57 16.44
C ILE A 198 0.88 -17.42 16.84
N LEU A 199 1.94 -16.84 17.41
CA LEU A 199 3.10 -17.61 17.88
C LEU A 199 2.77 -18.57 19.02
N LYS A 200 1.80 -18.25 19.87
CA LYS A 200 1.33 -19.12 20.97
C LYS A 200 0.35 -20.20 20.51
N SER A 201 -0.09 -20.18 19.25
CA SER A 201 -0.99 -21.21 18.70
C SER A 201 -0.32 -22.60 18.65
N PRO A 202 -1.08 -23.70 18.59
CA PRO A 202 -0.53 -25.05 18.51
C PRO A 202 0.47 -25.25 17.37
N ASP A 203 0.23 -24.58 16.23
CA ASP A 203 1.08 -24.64 15.04
C ASP A 203 2.27 -23.66 15.07
N LYS A 204 2.46 -22.95 16.19
CA LYS A 204 3.58 -22.01 16.45
C LYS A 204 3.79 -20.99 15.33
N GLY A 205 2.68 -20.52 14.76
CA GLY A 205 2.65 -19.51 13.71
C GLY A 205 2.79 -20.02 12.28
N ARG A 206 2.73 -21.35 12.05
CA ARG A 206 2.59 -21.93 10.71
C ARG A 206 1.10 -22.06 10.36
N LEU A 207 0.56 -21.04 9.71
CA LEU A 207 -0.88 -20.94 9.40
C LEU A 207 -1.22 -21.35 7.97
N THR A 208 -0.37 -21.04 6.99
CA THR A 208 -0.71 -21.29 5.56
C THR A 208 -0.04 -22.53 4.99
N ARG A 209 1.08 -22.99 5.58
CA ARG A 209 1.65 -24.31 5.28
C ARG A 209 1.00 -25.36 6.15
N THR A 210 -0.12 -25.91 5.68
CA THR A 210 -0.68 -27.13 6.26
C THR A 210 0.36 -28.24 6.24
N GLY A 211 0.43 -29.04 7.30
CA GLY A 211 1.18 -30.30 7.38
C GLY A 211 0.70 -31.40 6.41
N GLY A 212 0.24 -31.04 5.21
CA GLY A 212 -0.29 -31.92 4.18
C GLY A 212 0.76 -32.78 3.47
N GLN A 213 2.05 -32.43 3.53
CA GLN A 213 3.12 -33.31 3.02
C GLN A 213 3.55 -34.38 4.05
N ALA A 214 3.38 -34.13 5.36
CA ALA A 214 3.76 -35.10 6.39
C ALA A 214 2.77 -36.27 6.52
N ALA A 215 1.48 -36.04 6.22
CA ALA A 215 0.46 -37.09 6.23
C ALA A 215 0.46 -37.95 4.97
N ALA A 216 0.85 -37.38 3.81
CA ALA A 216 0.96 -38.11 2.55
C ALA A 216 2.13 -39.10 2.54
N HIS A 217 3.27 -38.75 3.18
CA HIS A 217 4.42 -39.65 3.26
C HIS A 217 4.26 -40.82 4.24
N ARG A 218 3.45 -40.68 5.30
CA ARG A 218 3.19 -41.82 6.23
C ARG A 218 2.26 -42.86 5.63
N ARG A 219 1.26 -42.47 4.81
CA ARG A 219 0.39 -43.44 4.13
C ARG A 219 1.09 -44.21 3.01
N ALA A 220 2.13 -43.65 2.40
CA ALA A 220 2.92 -44.33 1.39
C ALA A 220 3.91 -45.37 1.98
N ALA A 221 4.34 -45.20 3.24
CA ALA A 221 5.27 -46.12 3.90
C ALA A 221 4.59 -47.33 4.57
N ASP A 222 3.29 -47.24 4.87
CA ASP A 222 2.49 -48.37 5.41
C ASP A 222 1.82 -49.21 4.30
N SER A 223 2.16 -48.97 3.02
CA SER A 223 1.63 -49.67 1.85
C SER A 223 2.67 -50.53 1.11
N GLU A 224 3.87 -50.70 1.66
CA GLU A 224 4.91 -51.66 1.22
C GLU A 224 5.07 -52.76 2.26
#